data_AF-A0A354ZH72-F1
#
_entry.id   AF-A0A354ZH72-F1
#
_cell.length_a   1.000
_cell.length_b   1.000
_cell.length_c   1.000
_cell.angle_alpha   90.00
_cell.angle_beta   90.00
_cell.angle_gamma   90.00
#
_symmetry.space_group_name_H-M   'P 1'
#
loop_
_entity.id
_entity.type
_entity.pdbx_description
1 polymer ?
#
loop_
_entity_poly.entity_id
_entity_poly.type
_entity_poly.pdbx_seq_one_letter_code
_entity_poly.pdbx_strand_id
1 'polypeptide(L)' 'MSLTELLKLLAPLIVAEVALKIYCLVSLARTEPRALPRWAWALIILVVSGLGSIAYLIFGRKRD' A
#
# COMPACT_ATOMS: atom_id res chain seq x y z
N MET A 1 -14.07 24.29 -11.30
CA MET A 1 -12.79 23.58 -11.58
C MET A 1 -13.11 22.39 -12.46
N SER A 2 -12.41 22.21 -13.59
CA SER A 2 -12.60 21.06 -14.48
C SER A 2 -11.94 19.81 -13.88
N LEU A 3 -12.51 18.62 -14.14
CA LEU A 3 -11.98 17.33 -13.65
C LEU A 3 -10.53 17.08 -14.10
N THR A 4 -10.14 17.61 -15.26
CA THR A 4 -8.79 17.48 -15.81
C THR A 4 -7.72 18.16 -14.96
N GLU A 5 -8.04 19.32 -14.36
CA GLU A 5 -7.11 20.04 -13.49
C GLU A 5 -6.98 19.35 -12.13
N LEU A 6 -8.08 18.80 -11.62
CA LEU A 6 -8.07 17.96 -10.42
C LEU A 6 -7.18 16.71 -10.62
N LEU A 7 -7.31 16.03 -11.77
CA LEU A 7 -6.50 14.87 -12.11
C LEU A 7 -5.01 15.18 -12.21
N LYS A 8 -4.62 16.32 -12.81
CA LYS A 8 -3.20 16.72 -12.87
C LYS A 8 -2.62 17.00 -11.49
N LEU A 9 -3.40 17.59 -10.59
CA LEU A 9 -2.98 17.89 -9.22
C LEU A 9 -2.85 16.62 -8.37
N LEU A 10 -3.78 15.66 -8.53
CA LEU A 10 -3.76 14.38 -7.83
C LEU A 10 -2.87 13.32 -8.50
N ALA A 11 -2.47 13.50 -9.75
CA ALA A 11 -1.61 12.57 -10.47
C ALA A 11 -0.38 12.11 -9.67
N PRO A 12 0.45 13.00 -9.08
CA PRO A 12 1.59 12.57 -8.28
C PRO A 12 1.18 11.80 -7.02
N LEU A 13 0.06 12.16 -6.39
CA LEU A 13 -0.46 11.47 -5.21
C LEU A 13 -0.91 10.04 -5.56
N ILE A 14 -1.63 9.88 -6.66
CA ILE A 14 -2.09 8.56 -7.15
C ILE A 14 -0.89 7.69 -7.50
N VAL A 15 0.11 8.24 -8.19
CA VAL A 15 1.34 7.51 -8.53
C VAL A 15 2.08 7.07 -7.27
N ALA A 16 2.20 7.94 -6.27
CA ALA A 16 2.82 7.60 -4.99
C ALA A 16 2.04 6.51 -4.25
N GLU A 17 0.71 6.58 -4.23
CA GLU A 17 -0.14 5.59 -3.57
C GLU A 17 -0.04 4.21 -4.24
N VAL A 18 -0.04 4.18 -5.58
CA VAL A 18 0.14 2.95 -6.36
C VAL A 18 1.55 2.38 -6.16
N ALA A 19 2.59 3.21 -6.19
CA ALA A 19 3.96 2.80 -5.93
C ALA A 19 4.11 2.21 -4.52
N LEU A 20 3.49 2.84 -3.51
CA LEU A 20 3.48 2.35 -2.14
C LEU A 20 2.79 0.99 -2.02
N LYS A 21 1.63 0.81 -2.65
CA LYS A 21 0.92 -0.48 -2.70
C LYS A 21 1.79 -1.58 -3.30
N ILE A 22 2.38 -1.33 -4.47
CA ILE A 22 3.25 -2.30 -5.14
C ILE A 22 4.44 -2.64 -4.24
N TYR A 23 5.09 -1.63 -3.66
CA TYR A 23 6.21 -1.83 -2.74
C TYR A 23 5.81 -2.69 -1.53
N CYS A 24 4.65 -2.45 -0.93
CA CYS A 24 4.13 -3.25 0.18
C CYS A 24 3.84 -4.70 -0.24
N LEU A 25 3.23 -4.93 -1.40
CA LEU A 25 2.97 -6.27 -1.93
C LEU A 25 4.25 -7.03 -2.26
N VAL A 26 5.25 -6.36 -2.86
CA VAL A 26 6.57 -6.97 -3.15
C VAL A 26 7.30 -7.29 -1.84
N SER A 27 7.26 -6.38 -0.87
CA SER A 27 7.82 -6.62 0.47
C SER A 27 7.12 -7.81 1.16
N LEU A 28 5.80 -7.92 1.02
CA LEU A 28 4.98 -9.01 1.57
C LEU A 28 5.28 -10.36 0.90
N ALA A 29 5.61 -10.36 -0.39
CA ALA A 29 6.03 -11.56 -1.09
C ALA A 29 7.43 -12.03 -0.67
N ARG A 30 8.33 -11.09 -0.31
CA ARG A 30 9.72 -11.38 0.08
C ARG A 30 9.90 -11.73 1.56
N THR A 31 9.01 -11.26 2.43
CA THR A 31 9.16 -11.41 3.89
C THR A 31 7.92 -12.06 4.49
N GLU A 32 8.10 -13.02 5.40
CA GLU A 32 6.97 -13.55 6.16
C GLU A 32 6.44 -12.53 7.16
N PRO A 33 5.18 -12.08 7.00
CA PRO A 33 4.56 -11.14 7.94
C PRO A 33 4.39 -11.79 9.32
N ARG A 34 4.69 -11.03 10.37
CA ARG A 34 4.68 -11.54 11.76
C ARG A 34 3.28 -11.54 12.39
N ALA A 35 2.41 -10.62 11.98
CA ALA A 35 1.11 -10.40 12.63
C ALA A 35 -0.07 -11.17 12.01
N LEU A 36 -0.06 -11.36 10.68
CA LEU A 36 -1.17 -11.95 9.92
C LEU A 36 -0.62 -12.74 8.73
N PRO A 37 -1.34 -13.75 8.22
CA PRO A 37 -0.91 -14.52 7.06
C PRO A 37 -0.80 -13.64 5.80
N ARG A 38 0.04 -14.09 4.85
CA ARG A 38 0.42 -13.35 3.64
C ARG A 38 -0.80 -12.87 2.85
N TRP A 39 -1.81 -13.73 2.71
CA TRP A 39 -3.03 -13.42 1.97
C TRP A 39 -3.90 -12.36 2.68
N ALA A 40 -3.93 -12.34 4.02
CA ALA A 40 -4.71 -11.37 4.78
C ALA A 40 -4.15 -9.96 4.63
N TRP A 41 -2.82 -9.81 4.67
CA TRP A 41 -2.18 -8.52 4.40
C TRP A 41 -2.39 -8.05 2.96
N ALA A 42 -2.35 -8.95 1.97
CA ALA A 42 -2.65 -8.60 0.60
C ALA A 42 -4.09 -8.05 0.45
N LEU A 43 -5.06 -8.69 1.12
CA LEU A 43 -6.45 -8.23 1.16
C LEU A 43 -6.56 -6.84 1.81
N ILE A 44 -5.88 -6.61 2.95
CA ILE A 44 -5.89 -5.33 3.65
C ILE A 44 -5.30 -4.21 2.77
N ILE A 45 -4.19 -4.46 2.09
CA ILE A 45 -3.54 -3.49 1.18
C ILE A 45 -4.47 -3.16 0.00
N LEU A 46 -5.20 -4.15 -0.52
CA LEU A 46 -6.16 -3.95 -1.62
C LEU A 46 -7.43 -3.21 -1.19
N VAL A 47 -8.04 -3.62 -0.07
CA VAL A 47 -9.34 -3.11 0.40
C VAL A 47 -9.22 -1.77 1.09
N VAL A 48 -8.21 -1.58 1.94
CA VAL A 48 -8.05 -0.38 2.78
C VAL A 48 -7.09 0.65 2.14
N SER A 49 -6.65 0.38 0.91
CA SER A 49 -5.80 1.25 0.08
C SER A 49 -4.57 1.83 0.82
N GLY A 50 -4.35 3.16 0.77
CA GLY A 50 -3.22 3.81 1.43
C GLY A 50 -3.08 3.46 2.92
N LEU A 51 -4.19 3.38 3.66
CA LEU A 51 -4.17 3.01 5.09
C LEU A 51 -3.74 1.55 5.30
N GLY A 52 -4.15 0.63 4.41
CA GLY A 52 -3.72 -0.77 4.47
C GLY A 52 -2.22 -0.94 4.22
N SER A 53 -1.67 -0.15 3.31
CA SER A 53 -0.23 -0.11 3.00
C SER A 53 0.58 0.42 4.19
N ILE A 54 0.08 1.48 4.83
CA ILE A 54 0.71 2.07 6.04
C ILE A 54 0.65 1.09 7.21
N ALA A 55 -0.49 0.44 7.46
CA ALA A 55 -0.62 -0.56 8.51
C ALA A 55 0.33 -1.74 8.30
N TYR A 56 0.50 -2.21 7.06
CA TYR A 56 1.47 -3.26 6.72
C TYR A 56 2.90 -2.84 7.02
N LEU A 57 3.27 -1.61 6.67
CA LEU A 57 4.62 -1.08 6.94
C LEU A 57 4.92 -0.97 8.44
N ILE A 58 3.92 -0.64 9.27
CA ILE A 58 4.09 -0.47 10.72
C ILE A 58 4.07 -1.82 11.45
N PHE A 59 3.07 -2.66 11.18
CA PHE A 59 2.80 -3.88 11.95
C PHE A 59 3.18 -5.17 11.22
N GLY A 60 3.11 -5.18 9.88
CA GLY A 60 3.35 -6.35 9.06
C GLY A 60 4.81 -6.62 8.78
N ARG A 61 5.64 -5.57 8.68
CA ARG A 61 7.07 -5.67 8.40
C ARG A 61 7.84 -6.10 9.66
N LYS A 62 8.49 -7.27 9.61
CA LYS A 62 9.61 -7.57 10.52
C LYS A 62 10.70 -6.53 10.25
N ARG A 63 10.86 -5.56 11.15
CA ARG A 63 12.13 -4.86 11.31
C ARG A 63 13.04 -5.86 12.00
N ASP A 64 14.10 -6.27 11.33
CA ASP A 64 15.24 -6.89 12.02
C ASP A 64 15.82 -5.90 13.03
#